data_AF-A0A8K0NQQ3-F1
#
_entry.id   AF-A0A8K0NQQ3-F1
#
_cell.length_a   1.000
_cell.length_b   1.000
_cell.length_c   1.000
_cell.angle_alpha   90.00
_cell.angle_beta   90.00
_cell.angle_gamma   90.00
#
_symmetry.space_group_name_H-M   'P 1'
#
loop_
_entity.id
_entity.type
_entity.pdbx_description
1 polymer ?
#
loop_
_entity_poly.entity_id
_entity_poly.type
_entity_poly.pdbx_seq_one_letter_code
_entity_poly.pdbx_strand_id
1 'polypeptide(L)' 'MVFENIGFTRNVKVEDKGQQKEGLKWLICAECDIGPLGWCYEGETEAWLSPSRLKYAT' A
#
# COMPACT_ATOMS: atom_id res chain seq x y z
N MET A 1 -4.60 -8.47 12.11
CA MET A 1 -4.80 -7.78 10.81
C MET A 1 -5.48 -6.46 11.13
N VAL A 2 -4.94 -5.33 10.65
CA VAL A 2 -5.38 -3.97 11.05
C VAL A 2 -6.44 -3.39 10.09
N PHE A 3 -6.49 -3.84 8.84
CA PHE A 3 -7.44 -3.35 7.84
C PHE A 3 -8.64 -4.28 7.71
N GLU A 4 -9.83 -3.70 7.56
CA GLU A 4 -11.06 -4.45 7.28
C GLU A 4 -11.14 -4.87 5.82
N ASN A 5 -10.96 -3.93 4.89
CA ASN A 5 -11.03 -4.18 3.45
C ASN A 5 -9.93 -3.39 2.69
N ILE A 6 -8.80 -4.04 2.44
CA ILE A 6 -7.70 -3.48 1.65
C ILE A 6 -7.13 -4.54 0.70
N GLY A 7 -6.90 -4.16 -0.55
CA GLY A 7 -6.21 -4.98 -1.55
C GLY A 7 -4.72 -4.67 -1.59
N PHE A 8 -3.93 -5.64 -2.04
CA PHE A 8 -2.49 -5.51 -2.25
C PHE A 8 -2.16 -5.83 -3.71
N THR A 9 -1.37 -4.99 -4.35
CA THR A 9 -0.84 -5.30 -5.68
C THR A 9 0.22 -6.39 -5.61
N ARG A 10 0.60 -6.90 -6.78
CA ARG A 10 1.86 -7.65 -6.92
C ARG A 10 3.05 -6.78 -6.50
N ASN A 11 4.14 -7.43 -6.12
CA ASN A 11 5.37 -6.77 -5.73
C ASN A 11 5.89 -5.90 -6.87
N VAL A 12 6.28 -4.68 -6.52
CA VAL A 12 6.91 -3.71 -7.42
C VAL A 12 8.34 -3.51 -6.96
N LYS A 13 9.27 -3.45 -7.92
CA LYS A 13 10.64 -3.04 -7.66
C LYS A 13 10.69 -1.53 -7.70
N VAL A 14 11.02 -0.90 -6.58
CA VAL A 14 11.18 0.56 -6.50
C VAL A 14 12.61 0.89 -6.09
N GLU A 15 13.23 1.77 -6.86
CA GLU A 15 14.51 2.38 -6.52
C GLU A 15 14.22 3.61 -5.66
N ASP A 16 14.54 3.55 -4.37
CA ASP A 16 14.48 4.71 -3.48
C ASP A 16 15.92 5.11 -3.10
N LYS A 17 16.33 6.31 -3.53
CA LYS A 17 17.66 6.90 -3.23
C LYS A 17 18.86 5.98 -3.54
N GLY A 18 18.78 5.18 -4.61
CA GLY A 18 19.85 4.25 -5.00
C GLY A 18 19.90 2.95 -4.19
N GLN A 19 18.94 2.71 -3.28
CA GLN A 19 18.71 1.43 -2.65
C GLN A 19 17.48 0.78 -3.28
N GLN A 20 17.67 -0.43 -3.84
CA GLN A 20 16.58 -1.22 -4.38
C GLN A 20 15.79 -1.80 -3.20
N LYS A 21 14.63 -1.21 -2.88
CA LYS A 21 13.71 -1.81 -1.92
C LYS A 21 12.86 -2.82 -2.66
N GLU A 22 13.27 -4.08 -2.56
CA GLU A 22 12.49 -5.19 -3.08
C GLU A 22 11.25 -5.39 -2.20
N GLY A 23 10.16 -5.85 -2.82
CA GLY A 23 8.97 -6.25 -2.08
C GLY A 23 7.99 -5.12 -1.73
N LEU A 24 8.04 -3.96 -2.39
CA LEU A 24 6.98 -2.96 -2.22
C LEU A 24 5.65 -3.49 -2.76
N LYS A 25 4.59 -3.43 -1.97
CA LYS A 25 3.21 -3.68 -2.41
C LYS A 25 2.40 -2.40 -2.25
N TRP A 26 1.69 -1.99 -3.29
CA TRP A 26 0.76 -0.88 -3.22
C TRP A 26 -0.56 -1.35 -2.60
N LEU A 27 -1.13 -0.49 -1.76
CA LEU A 27 -2.45 -0.70 -1.17
C LEU A 27 -3.51 -0.13 -2.12
N ILE A 28 -4.58 -0.88 -2.36
CA ILE A 28 -5.69 -0.52 -3.24
C ILE A 28 -7.02 -0.77 -2.52
N CYS A 29 -8.12 -0.17 -3.00
CA CYS A 29 -9.47 -0.52 -2.52
C CYS A 29 -9.80 -1.96 -2.93
N ALA A 30 -10.27 -2.79 -1.98
CA ALA A 30 -10.54 -4.21 -2.22
C ALA A 30 -11.79 -4.45 -3.08
N GLU A 31 -12.69 -3.46 -3.16
CA GLU A 31 -13.98 -3.57 -3.83
C GLU A 31 -13.94 -3.05 -5.27
N CYS A 32 -13.16 -2.01 -5.54
CA CYS A 32 -13.13 -1.34 -6.85
C CYS A 32 -11.75 -1.28 -7.52
N ASP A 33 -10.72 -1.86 -6.88
CA ASP A 33 -9.33 -1.90 -7.37
C ASP A 33 -8.69 -0.51 -7.66
N ILE A 34 -9.29 0.57 -7.16
CA ILE A 34 -8.75 1.93 -7.31
C ILE A 34 -7.58 2.13 -6.33
N GLY A 35 -6.47 2.66 -6.84
CA GLY A 35 -5.32 3.03 -6.03
C GLY A 35 -4.22 3.76 -6.83
N PRO A 36 -3.01 3.93 -6.26
CA PRO A 36 -2.60 3.51 -4.90
C PRO A 36 -3.21 4.38 -3.79
N LEU A 37 -3.54 3.76 -2.66
CA LEU A 37 -4.00 4.41 -1.43
C LEU A 37 -2.87 4.53 -0.39
N GLY A 38 -1.83 3.72 -0.55
CA GLY A 38 -0.71 3.60 0.37
C GLY A 38 0.26 2.51 -0.08
N TRP A 39 1.17 2.11 0.80
CA TRP A 39 2.15 1.05 0.52
C TRP A 39 2.52 0.25 1.77
N CYS A 40 3.11 -0.92 1.55
CA CYS A 40 3.82 -1.68 2.57
C CYS A 40 5.01 -2.41 1.92
N TYR A 41 5.93 -2.91 2.76
CA TYR A 41 7.02 -3.77 2.30
C TYR A 41 6.75 -5.22 2.68
N GLU A 42 7.17 -6.14 1.82
CA GLU A 42 7.03 -7.57 2.07
C GLU A 42 7.91 -8.01 3.25
N GLY A 43 7.33 -8.77 4.17
CA GLY A 43 7.99 -9.23 5.39
C GLY A 43 7.90 -8.26 6.57
N GLU A 44 7.43 -7.04 6.36
CA GLU A 44 7.16 -6.08 7.43
C GLU A 44 5.72 -6.20 7.96
N THR A 45 5.51 -5.77 9.20
CA THR A 45 4.18 -5.72 9.84
C THR A 45 3.53 -4.34 9.72
N GLU A 46 4.23 -3.37 9.14
CA GLU A 46 3.81 -1.98 9.02
C GLU A 46 3.25 -1.68 7.63
N ALA A 47 2.32 -0.74 7.58
CA ALA A 47 1.70 -0.26 6.35
C ALA A 47 1.42 1.23 6.49
N TRP A 48 1.59 1.97 5.39
CA TRP A 48 1.38 3.42 5.33
C TRP A 48 0.24 3.73 4.38
N LEU A 49 -0.69 4.57 4.82
CA LEU A 49 -1.77 5.11 3.99
C LEU A 49 -1.54 6.59 3.74
N SER A 50 -1.88 7.06 2.55
CA SER A 50 -1.82 8.47 2.18
C SER A 50 -3.17 9.13 2.47
N PRO A 51 -3.26 10.05 3.46
CA PRO A 51 -4.54 10.68 3.83
C PRO A 51 -5.18 11.48 2.69
N SER A 52 -4.38 11.99 1.75
CA SER A 52 -4.86 12.72 0.57
C SER A 52 -5.55 11.85 -0.48
N ARG A 53 -5.47 10.52 -0.34
CA ARG A 53 -6.04 9.52 -1.27
C ARG A 53 -7.30 8.87 -0.71
N LEU A 54 -7.75 9.28 0.48
CA LEU A 54 -8.86 8.69 1.21
C LEU A 54 -9.84 9.77 1.66
N LYS A 55 -11.02 9.32 2.08
CA LYS A 55 -12.00 10.16 2.78
C LYS A 55 -12.23 9.59 4.16
N TYR A 56 -12.28 10.47 5.16
CA TYR A 56 -12.73 10.13 6.50
C TYR A 56 -14.24 10.32 6.54
N ALA A 57 -14.96 9.28 6.93
CA ALA A 57 -16.40 9.32 7.16
C ALA A 57 -16.66 8.92 8.61
N THR A 58 -17.73 9.48 9.17
CA THR A 58 -18.16 9.25 10.55
C THR A 58 -19.41 8.39 10.57
#